data_AF-A0A4R9GHL1-F1
#
_entry.id   AF-A0A4R9GHL1-F1
#
_cell.length_a   1.000
_cell.length_b   1.000
_cell.length_c   1.000
_cell.angle_alpha   90.00
_cell.angle_beta   90.00
_cell.angle_gamma   90.00
#
_symmetry.space_group_name_H-M   'P 1'
#
loop_
_entity.id
_entity.type
_entity.pdbx_description
1 polymer ?
#
loop_
_entity_poly.entity_id
_entity_poly.type
_entity_poly.pdbx_seq_one_letter_code
_entity_poly.pdbx_strand_id
1 'polypeptide(L)'
;MFLKEIRHFYEWKDLLYSPEHFMQGLPAFELAREWQEANGIPAGLSRQLNRISELEDLKLLFGIPQFKIPMPVLTQRSQTDLLAFCKNHKGLWILTVEGKETLGPRIRDWLAESPARSQKLFRLLESLGIPEKEALHLRFQLIRRLYSLITFMDDFSTPQGIFLIQGFGGDKSLYDDFHQFLSALGIRPSKDPLPVSLQLGGKHVYFVFYDS
;
A
#
# COMPACT_ATOMS: atom_id res chain seq x y z
N MET A 1 -3.23 9.72 19.63
CA MET A 1 -3.51 10.71 18.56
C MET A 1 -5.01 10.79 18.40
N PHE A 2 -5.57 11.99 18.32
CA PHE A 2 -6.98 12.17 17.97
C PHE A 2 -7.08 12.47 16.48
N LEU A 3 -8.06 11.89 15.80
CA LEU A 3 -8.28 12.05 14.37
C LEU A 3 -9.54 12.87 14.14
N LYS A 4 -9.51 13.74 13.12
CA LYS A 4 -10.69 14.47 12.66
C LYS A 4 -11.53 13.53 11.79
N GLU A 5 -12.84 13.46 12.05
CA GLU A 5 -13.79 12.78 11.17
C GLU A 5 -13.86 13.52 9.82
N ILE A 6 -13.81 12.76 8.71
CA ILE A 6 -13.95 13.29 7.35
C ILE A 6 -15.31 12.85 6.81
N ARG A 7 -16.13 13.82 6.40
CA ARG A 7 -17.50 13.57 5.92
C ARG A 7 -17.63 13.72 4.42
N HIS A 8 -16.80 14.56 3.81
CA HIS A 8 -16.77 14.78 2.36
C HIS A 8 -15.37 14.56 1.80
N PHE A 9 -15.29 14.02 0.58
CA PHE A 9 -14.01 13.67 -0.04
C PHE A 9 -13.10 14.89 -0.25
N TYR A 10 -13.69 16.08 -0.45
CA TYR A 10 -12.94 17.34 -0.56
C TYR A 10 -12.12 17.67 0.70
N GLU A 11 -12.51 17.17 1.89
CA GLU A 11 -11.74 17.39 3.12
C GLU A 11 -10.43 16.58 3.15
N TRP A 12 -10.25 15.60 2.26
CA TRP A 12 -8.96 14.92 2.10
C TRP A 12 -7.86 15.88 1.65
N LYS A 13 -8.24 16.95 0.93
CA LYS A 13 -7.31 17.99 0.46
C LYS A 13 -6.52 18.60 1.63
N ASP A 14 -7.15 18.82 2.77
CA ASP A 14 -6.53 19.44 3.95
C ASP A 14 -5.47 18.54 4.61
N LEU A 15 -5.44 17.25 4.25
CA LEU A 15 -4.50 16.27 4.79
C LEU A 15 -3.28 16.06 3.89
N LEU A 16 -3.32 16.56 2.66
CA LEU A 16 -2.24 16.41 1.70
C LEU A 16 -1.06 17.29 2.06
N TYR A 17 0.14 16.80 1.74
CA TYR A 17 1.35 17.63 1.79
C TYR A 17 1.34 18.75 0.73
N SER A 18 0.81 18.43 -0.46
CA SER A 18 0.66 19.33 -1.60
C SER A 18 -0.82 19.44 -1.99
N PRO A 19 -1.63 20.23 -1.27
CA PRO A 19 -3.07 20.36 -1.54
C PRO A 19 -3.39 20.89 -2.94
N GLU A 20 -2.46 21.60 -3.58
CA GLU A 20 -2.55 22.06 -4.97
C GLU A 20 -2.67 20.91 -5.99
N HIS A 21 -2.23 19.70 -5.63
CA HIS A 21 -2.36 18.51 -6.48
C HIS A 21 -3.70 17.78 -6.30
N PHE A 22 -4.63 18.33 -5.49
CA PHE A 22 -5.98 17.79 -5.37
C PHE A 22 -6.88 18.31 -6.48
N MET A 23 -6.69 17.77 -7.69
CA MET A 23 -7.44 18.13 -8.89
C MET A 23 -8.02 16.87 -9.52
N GLN A 24 -9.20 17.00 -10.13
CA GLN A 24 -9.84 15.91 -10.85
C GLN A 24 -8.90 15.31 -11.90
N GLY A 25 -8.89 13.98 -11.99
CA GLY A 25 -7.98 13.22 -12.84
C GLY A 25 -6.62 12.92 -12.21
N LEU A 26 -6.27 13.51 -11.06
CA LEU A 26 -5.04 13.17 -10.33
C LEU A 26 -5.29 12.11 -9.24
N PRO A 27 -4.30 11.25 -8.93
CA PRO A 27 -4.49 10.09 -8.05
C PRO A 27 -5.07 10.40 -6.69
N ALA A 28 -4.62 11.49 -6.05
CA ALA A 28 -5.10 11.86 -4.72
C ALA A 28 -6.59 12.24 -4.72
N PHE A 29 -7.05 12.91 -5.77
CA PHE A 29 -8.45 13.29 -5.94
C PHE A 29 -9.31 12.07 -6.25
N GLU A 30 -8.89 11.27 -7.23
CA GLU A 30 -9.65 10.09 -7.69
C GLU A 30 -9.75 9.04 -6.57
N LEU A 31 -8.67 8.80 -5.81
CA LEU A 31 -8.68 7.93 -4.64
C LEU A 31 -9.66 8.41 -3.57
N ALA A 32 -9.61 9.71 -3.23
CA ALA A 32 -10.48 10.30 -2.23
C ALA A 32 -11.95 10.18 -2.63
N ARG A 33 -12.26 10.51 -3.89
CA ARG A 33 -13.62 10.41 -4.44
C ARG A 33 -14.10 8.96 -4.37
N GLU A 34 -13.35 8.01 -4.93
CA GLU A 34 -13.79 6.62 -5.00
C GLU A 34 -14.01 5.99 -3.61
N TRP A 35 -13.05 6.14 -2.69
CA TRP A 35 -13.16 5.52 -1.36
C TRP A 35 -14.19 6.19 -0.47
N GLN A 36 -14.29 7.52 -0.49
CA GLN A 36 -15.25 8.23 0.36
C GLN A 36 -16.68 8.07 -0.15
N GLU A 37 -16.90 8.10 -1.46
CA GLU A 37 -18.26 7.98 -2.05
C GLU A 37 -18.76 6.53 -2.04
N ALA A 38 -17.88 5.53 -2.03
CA ALA A 38 -18.27 4.11 -1.94
C ALA A 38 -18.98 3.76 -0.63
N ASN A 39 -18.84 4.57 0.44
CA ASN A 39 -19.36 4.30 1.78
C ASN A 39 -18.99 2.87 2.27
N GLY A 40 -17.75 2.46 2.01
CA GLY A 40 -17.28 1.09 2.16
C GLY A 40 -16.03 0.84 1.31
N ILE A 41 -15.77 -0.42 0.98
CA ILE A 41 -14.74 -0.77 -0.01
C ILE A 41 -15.34 -0.52 -1.42
N PRO A 42 -14.62 0.14 -2.35
CA PRO A 42 -15.09 0.34 -3.71
C PRO A 42 -15.59 -0.96 -4.37
N ALA A 43 -16.71 -0.90 -5.09
CA ALA A 43 -17.40 -2.10 -5.56
C ALA A 43 -16.56 -2.96 -6.52
N GLY A 44 -15.72 -2.34 -7.35
CA GLY A 44 -14.78 -3.04 -8.22
C GLY A 44 -13.78 -3.87 -7.43
N LEU A 45 -13.12 -3.22 -6.46
CA LEU A 45 -12.20 -3.87 -5.54
C LEU A 45 -12.89 -4.96 -4.71
N SER A 46 -14.08 -4.70 -4.17
CA SER A 46 -14.83 -5.68 -3.38
C SER A 46 -15.14 -6.96 -4.19
N ARG A 47 -15.53 -6.82 -5.47
CA ARG A 47 -15.71 -7.98 -6.36
C ARG A 47 -14.42 -8.77 -6.56
N GLN A 48 -13.28 -8.09 -6.70
CA GLN A 48 -11.98 -8.73 -6.86
C GLN A 48 -11.55 -9.47 -5.59
N LEU A 49 -11.73 -8.86 -4.42
CA LEU A 49 -11.40 -9.47 -3.12
C LEU A 49 -12.28 -10.70 -2.83
N ASN A 50 -13.59 -10.64 -3.14
CA ASN A 50 -14.51 -11.75 -2.96
C ASN A 50 -14.20 -12.99 -3.82
N ARG A 51 -13.27 -12.91 -4.79
CA ARG A 51 -12.77 -14.09 -5.52
C ARG A 51 -11.86 -14.97 -4.66
N ILE A 52 -11.45 -14.50 -3.50
CA ILE A 52 -10.59 -15.19 -2.53
C ILE A 52 -11.40 -15.46 -1.27
N SER A 53 -11.54 -16.73 -0.89
CA SER A 53 -12.41 -17.13 0.21
C SER A 53 -12.04 -16.51 1.55
N GLU A 54 -10.75 -16.29 1.84
CA GLU A 54 -10.33 -15.63 3.08
C GLU A 54 -10.64 -14.13 3.12
N LEU A 55 -10.81 -13.50 1.96
CA LEU A 55 -11.09 -12.06 1.81
C LEU A 55 -12.57 -11.78 1.55
N GLU A 56 -13.41 -12.81 1.51
CA GLU A 56 -14.85 -12.68 1.28
C GLU A 56 -15.52 -11.86 2.39
N ASP A 57 -16.52 -11.06 2.00
CA ASP A 57 -17.35 -10.22 2.87
C ASP A 57 -16.53 -9.23 3.73
N LEU A 58 -15.42 -8.74 3.19
CA LEU A 58 -14.61 -7.73 3.84
C LEU A 58 -15.37 -6.40 3.97
N LYS A 59 -15.63 -5.98 5.21
CA LYS A 59 -16.32 -4.72 5.53
C LYS A 59 -15.34 -3.68 6.03
N LEU A 60 -15.34 -2.49 5.44
CA LEU A 60 -14.61 -1.34 5.96
C LEU A 60 -15.24 -0.91 7.30
N LEU A 61 -14.41 -0.80 8.35
CA LEU A 61 -14.81 -0.25 9.64
C LEU A 61 -14.57 1.26 9.67
N PHE A 62 -13.36 1.68 9.30
CA PHE A 62 -12.98 3.07 9.11
C PHE A 62 -11.67 3.17 8.30
N GLY A 63 -11.44 4.34 7.70
CA GLY A 63 -10.23 4.66 6.96
C GLY A 63 -9.62 5.97 7.44
N ILE A 64 -8.28 6.07 7.35
CA ILE A 64 -7.53 7.26 7.73
C ILE A 64 -6.66 7.67 6.53
N PRO A 65 -7.04 8.75 5.82
CA PRO A 65 -6.26 9.24 4.70
C PRO A 65 -4.92 9.82 5.14
N GLN A 66 -3.93 9.74 4.24
CA GLN A 66 -2.63 10.41 4.38
C GLN A 66 -1.92 10.10 5.71
N PHE A 67 -2.07 8.88 6.21
CA PHE A 67 -1.57 8.50 7.53
C PHE A 67 -0.04 8.40 7.53
N LYS A 68 0.61 9.17 8.42
CA LYS A 68 2.07 9.20 8.59
C LYS A 68 2.54 8.21 9.65
N ILE A 69 3.57 7.44 9.30
CA ILE A 69 4.08 6.30 10.05
C ILE A 69 5.55 6.54 10.33
N PRO A 70 5.98 6.55 11.60
CA PRO A 70 7.39 6.52 11.92
C PRO A 70 8.06 5.30 11.29
N MET A 71 9.17 5.49 10.59
CA MET A 71 10.06 4.40 10.17
C MET A 71 11.39 4.58 10.91
N PRO A 72 11.52 4.05 12.16
CA PRO A 72 12.73 4.22 12.96
C PRO A 72 14.00 3.80 12.22
N VAL A 73 13.92 2.71 11.45
CA VAL A 73 15.03 2.18 10.63
C VAL A 73 15.56 3.23 9.65
N LEU A 74 14.68 4.05 9.06
CA LEU A 74 15.03 5.09 8.09
C LEU A 74 15.17 6.49 8.70
N THR A 75 14.92 6.66 10.01
CA THR A 75 14.84 7.97 10.69
C THR A 75 13.94 8.98 9.97
N GLN A 76 12.90 8.48 9.28
CA GLN A 76 11.98 9.24 8.44
C GLN A 76 10.55 8.77 8.70
N ARG A 77 9.56 9.46 8.12
CA ARG A 77 8.16 9.02 8.11
C ARG A 77 7.77 8.51 6.73
N SER A 78 7.10 7.36 6.68
CA SER A 78 6.30 6.93 5.53
C SER A 78 4.91 7.53 5.65
N GLN A 79 4.20 7.75 4.54
CA GLN A 79 2.83 8.25 4.55
C GLN A 79 1.94 7.46 3.58
N THR A 80 1.10 6.56 4.04
CA THR A 80 0.19 5.83 3.12
C THR A 80 -0.94 6.73 2.67
N ASP A 81 -1.46 6.54 1.45
CA ASP A 81 -2.52 7.43 0.95
C ASP A 81 -3.84 7.18 1.67
N LEU A 82 -4.12 5.92 2.02
CA LEU A 82 -5.21 5.52 2.91
C LEU A 82 -4.82 4.28 3.73
N LEU A 83 -4.94 4.39 5.06
CA LEU A 83 -4.91 3.25 5.97
C LEU A 83 -6.35 2.85 6.31
N ALA A 84 -6.75 1.64 5.98
CA ALA A 84 -8.10 1.14 6.21
C ALA A 84 -8.09 -0.04 7.19
N PHE A 85 -9.09 -0.05 8.08
CA PHE A 85 -9.36 -1.14 9.01
C PHE A 85 -10.60 -1.85 8.52
N CYS A 86 -10.46 -3.14 8.23
CA CYS A 86 -11.55 -3.93 7.72
C CYS A 86 -11.81 -5.15 8.60
N LYS A 87 -12.99 -5.76 8.47
CA LYS A 87 -13.33 -6.98 9.20
C LYS A 87 -14.14 -7.93 8.34
N ASN A 88 -13.88 -9.22 8.48
CA ASN A 88 -14.74 -10.29 8.02
C ASN A 88 -14.73 -11.47 9.01
N HIS A 89 -15.13 -12.65 8.55
CA HIS A 89 -15.15 -13.87 9.35
C HIS A 89 -13.75 -14.36 9.79
N LYS A 90 -12.67 -13.90 9.14
CA LYS A 90 -11.27 -14.17 9.55
C LYS A 90 -10.73 -13.20 10.61
N GLY A 91 -11.50 -12.17 10.98
CA GLY A 91 -11.11 -11.20 12.00
C GLY A 91 -10.81 -9.81 11.42
N LEU A 92 -9.91 -9.09 12.11
CA LEU A 92 -9.48 -7.74 11.74
C LEU A 92 -8.43 -7.78 10.64
N TRP A 93 -8.53 -6.90 9.66
CA TRP A 93 -7.58 -6.73 8.56
C TRP A 93 -7.04 -5.30 8.55
N ILE A 94 -5.73 -5.15 8.37
CA ILE A 94 -5.13 -3.86 8.03
C ILE A 94 -4.92 -3.80 6.53
N LEU A 95 -5.45 -2.75 5.90
CA LEU A 95 -5.30 -2.48 4.48
C LEU A 95 -4.53 -1.16 4.31
N THR A 96 -3.41 -1.20 3.59
CA THR A 96 -2.75 0.02 3.09
C THR A 96 -3.09 0.19 1.62
N VAL A 97 -3.56 1.37 1.23
CA VAL A 97 -3.90 1.71 -0.14
C VAL A 97 -2.98 2.82 -0.64
N GLU A 98 -2.39 2.58 -1.80
CA GLU A 98 -1.50 3.52 -2.48
C GLU A 98 -2.09 3.86 -3.85
N GLY A 99 -2.72 5.02 -3.96
CA GLY A 99 -3.21 5.56 -5.23
C GLY A 99 -2.06 6.23 -5.97
N LYS A 100 -1.62 5.63 -7.08
CA LYS A 100 -0.43 6.08 -7.80
C LYS A 100 -0.61 6.05 -9.31
N GLU A 101 -0.04 7.05 -9.98
CA GLU A 101 0.32 6.97 -11.40
C GLU A 101 1.74 6.41 -11.56
N THR A 102 2.66 6.78 -10.65
CA THR A 102 4.05 6.32 -10.66
C THR A 102 4.55 6.00 -9.25
N LEU A 103 5.58 5.15 -9.15
CA LEU A 103 6.11 4.63 -7.87
C LEU A 103 7.48 5.21 -7.49
N GLY A 104 7.71 6.49 -7.74
CA GLY A 104 8.95 7.17 -7.35
C GLY A 104 10.23 6.54 -7.91
N PRO A 105 11.41 6.82 -7.35
CA PRO A 105 12.68 6.33 -7.88
C PRO A 105 12.90 4.83 -7.60
N ARG A 106 13.69 4.20 -8.47
CA ARG A 106 14.24 2.86 -8.18
C ARG A 106 15.27 2.95 -7.07
N ILE A 107 15.48 1.84 -6.36
CA ILE A 107 16.43 1.76 -5.26
C ILE A 107 17.84 2.15 -5.71
N ARG A 108 18.30 1.67 -6.87
CA ARG A 108 19.63 2.02 -7.40
C ARG A 108 19.83 3.54 -7.55
N ASP A 109 18.81 4.23 -8.05
CA ASP A 109 18.86 5.67 -8.30
C ASP A 109 18.79 6.43 -6.97
N TRP A 110 17.92 5.99 -6.06
CA TRP A 110 17.80 6.53 -4.72
C TRP A 110 19.07 6.35 -3.86
N LEU A 111 19.82 5.26 -4.06
CA LEU A 111 21.12 5.02 -3.42
C LEU A 111 22.22 5.90 -4.03
N ALA A 112 22.19 6.14 -5.34
CA ALA A 112 23.20 6.96 -6.02
C ALA A 112 23.22 8.41 -5.48
N GLU A 113 22.08 8.95 -5.07
CA GLU A 113 22.00 10.27 -4.44
C GLU A 113 22.72 10.35 -3.08
N SER A 114 22.77 9.26 -2.32
CA SER A 114 23.44 9.22 -1.02
C SER A 114 23.76 7.77 -0.63
N PRO A 115 24.98 7.29 -0.92
CA PRO A 115 25.39 5.92 -0.61
C PRO A 115 25.31 5.56 0.88
N ALA A 116 25.38 6.55 1.78
CA ALA A 116 25.18 6.38 3.22
C ALA A 116 23.79 5.82 3.59
N ARG A 117 22.83 5.81 2.65
CA ARG A 117 21.50 5.20 2.82
C ARG A 117 21.52 3.67 2.81
N SER A 118 22.59 3.04 2.31
CA SER A 118 22.68 1.58 2.07
C SER A 118 22.45 0.74 3.33
N GLN A 119 23.09 1.09 4.45
CA GLN A 119 22.98 0.31 5.69
C GLN A 119 21.56 0.30 6.26
N LYS A 120 20.83 1.42 6.12
CA LYS A 120 19.43 1.50 6.56
C LYS A 120 18.50 0.72 5.64
N LEU A 121 18.77 0.77 4.33
CA LEU A 121 18.05 -0.04 3.34
C LEU A 121 18.24 -1.54 3.56
N PHE A 122 19.48 -1.99 3.80
CA PHE A 122 19.76 -3.42 4.01
C PHE A 122 18.95 -4.01 5.16
N ARG A 123 18.91 -3.31 6.31
CA ARG A 123 18.08 -3.73 7.46
C ARG A 123 16.58 -3.79 7.13
N LEU A 124 16.10 -2.87 6.29
CA LEU A 124 14.72 -2.87 5.83
C LEU A 124 14.43 -4.09 4.96
N LEU A 125 15.29 -4.37 3.98
CA LEU A 125 15.16 -5.51 3.07
C LEU A 125 15.25 -6.85 3.82
N GLU A 126 16.18 -6.96 4.76
CA GLU A 126 16.34 -8.13 5.64
C GLU A 126 15.04 -8.41 6.43
N SER A 127 14.41 -7.37 7.01
CA SER A 127 13.15 -7.52 7.74
C SER A 127 11.98 -8.00 6.87
N LEU A 128 12.08 -7.80 5.55
CA LEU A 128 11.07 -8.20 4.57
C LEU A 128 11.43 -9.49 3.83
N GLY A 129 12.62 -10.06 4.08
CA GLY A 129 13.11 -11.24 3.37
C GLY A 129 13.43 -10.99 1.88
N ILE A 130 13.66 -9.73 1.47
CA ILE A 130 13.95 -9.38 0.08
C ILE A 130 15.47 -9.41 -0.13
N PRO A 131 16.01 -10.24 -1.05
CA PRO A 131 17.44 -10.24 -1.33
C PRO A 131 17.90 -8.93 -1.95
N GLU A 132 19.03 -8.39 -1.49
CA GLU A 132 19.56 -7.10 -1.96
C GLU A 132 19.74 -7.03 -3.48
N LYS A 133 20.25 -8.11 -4.08
CA LYS A 133 20.44 -8.22 -5.54
C LYS A 133 19.13 -8.06 -6.32
N GLU A 134 18.02 -8.53 -5.75
CA GLU A 134 16.68 -8.42 -6.36
C GLU A 134 16.07 -7.04 -6.08
N ALA A 135 16.56 -6.31 -5.08
CA ALA A 135 15.96 -5.05 -4.65
C ALA A 135 16.36 -3.84 -5.50
N LEU A 136 17.56 -3.82 -6.10
CA LEU A 136 18.13 -2.63 -6.75
C LEU A 136 17.26 -2.06 -7.89
N HIS A 137 16.53 -2.91 -8.60
CA HIS A 137 15.66 -2.50 -9.70
C HIS A 137 14.26 -2.11 -9.25
N LEU A 138 13.88 -2.46 -8.01
CA LEU A 138 12.56 -2.19 -7.46
C LEU A 138 12.39 -0.72 -7.11
N ARG A 139 11.13 -0.30 -7.05
CA ARG A 139 10.70 1.01 -6.59
C ARG A 139 10.84 1.10 -5.08
N PHE A 140 11.64 2.05 -4.60
CA PHE A 140 11.92 2.19 -3.15
C PHE A 140 10.64 2.40 -2.33
N GLN A 141 9.65 3.06 -2.93
CA GLN A 141 8.36 3.31 -2.30
C GLN A 141 7.66 2.00 -1.88
N LEU A 142 7.63 0.97 -2.74
CA LEU A 142 6.96 -0.31 -2.44
C LEU A 142 7.54 -0.97 -1.18
N ILE A 143 8.86 -0.94 -1.03
CA ILE A 143 9.56 -1.49 0.15
C ILE A 143 9.12 -0.78 1.41
N ARG A 144 9.09 0.56 1.37
CA ARG A 144 8.67 1.38 2.51
C ARG A 144 7.22 1.15 2.89
N ARG A 145 6.34 1.00 1.90
CA ARG A 145 4.91 0.76 2.13
C ARG A 145 4.66 -0.62 2.72
N LEU A 146 5.34 -1.66 2.23
CA LEU A 146 5.17 -3.01 2.78
C LEU A 146 5.63 -3.07 4.24
N TYR A 147 6.79 -2.46 4.55
CA TYR A 147 7.25 -2.35 5.94
C TYR A 147 6.25 -1.60 6.82
N SER A 148 5.66 -0.53 6.28
CA SER A 148 4.63 0.26 6.97
C SER A 148 3.40 -0.59 7.30
N LEU A 149 2.91 -1.40 6.36
CA LEU A 149 1.82 -2.34 6.58
C LEU A 149 2.15 -3.32 7.70
N ILE A 150 3.32 -3.97 7.63
CA ILE A 150 3.76 -4.95 8.64
C ILE A 150 3.84 -4.33 10.03
N THR A 151 4.35 -3.08 10.12
CA THR A 151 4.42 -2.35 11.38
C THR A 151 3.02 -2.12 11.97
N PHE A 152 2.02 -1.77 11.15
CA PHE A 152 0.65 -1.64 11.65
C PHE A 152 0.02 -2.95 12.07
N MET A 153 0.29 -4.02 11.33
CA MET A 153 -0.20 -5.34 11.71
C MET A 153 0.31 -5.72 13.11
N ASP A 154 1.54 -5.36 13.45
CA ASP A 154 2.09 -5.48 14.81
C ASP A 154 1.38 -4.56 15.80
N ASP A 155 1.29 -3.26 15.51
CA ASP A 155 0.68 -2.26 16.40
C ASP A 155 -0.78 -2.59 16.76
N PHE A 156 -1.51 -3.23 15.84
CA PHE A 156 -2.90 -3.65 16.02
C PHE A 156 -3.07 -5.14 16.32
N SER A 157 -1.96 -5.88 16.50
CA SER A 157 -1.96 -7.30 16.86
C SER A 157 -2.84 -8.16 15.94
N THR A 158 -2.83 -7.89 14.64
CA THR A 158 -3.53 -8.72 13.66
C THR A 158 -2.54 -9.46 12.74
N PRO A 159 -2.76 -10.75 12.49
CA PRO A 159 -1.95 -11.49 11.54
C PRO A 159 -2.36 -11.21 10.09
N GLN A 160 -3.45 -10.47 9.83
CA GLN A 160 -4.06 -10.33 8.51
C GLN A 160 -3.86 -8.94 7.91
N GLY A 161 -3.26 -8.87 6.72
CA GLY A 161 -2.92 -7.63 6.04
C GLY A 161 -3.21 -7.65 4.54
N ILE A 162 -3.52 -6.48 3.99
CA ILE A 162 -3.66 -6.27 2.54
C ILE A 162 -2.79 -5.09 2.13
N PHE A 163 -1.92 -5.35 1.17
CA PHE A 163 -1.08 -4.38 0.49
C PHE A 163 -1.69 -4.06 -0.88
N LEU A 164 -2.38 -2.92 -0.98
CA LEU A 164 -3.09 -2.52 -2.20
C LEU A 164 -2.35 -1.38 -2.92
N ILE A 165 -2.00 -1.64 -4.18
CA ILE A 165 -1.66 -0.59 -5.14
C ILE A 165 -2.89 -0.33 -6.01
N GLN A 166 -3.30 0.93 -6.08
CA GLN A 166 -4.41 1.37 -6.91
C GLN A 166 -3.91 2.26 -8.05
N GLY A 167 -4.19 1.81 -9.29
CA GLY A 167 -4.01 2.58 -10.51
C GLY A 167 -5.32 3.26 -10.95
N PHE A 168 -5.18 4.17 -11.93
CA PHE A 168 -6.28 4.95 -12.50
C PHE A 168 -6.26 4.91 -14.05
N GLY A 169 -5.95 3.74 -14.63
CA GLY A 169 -6.02 3.46 -16.07
C GLY A 169 -4.93 4.12 -16.95
N GLY A 170 -3.99 4.87 -16.36
CA GLY A 170 -3.04 5.71 -17.10
C GLY A 170 -1.72 5.04 -17.52
N ASP A 171 -1.16 4.14 -16.70
CA ASP A 171 0.21 3.65 -16.89
C ASP A 171 0.39 2.14 -16.63
N LYS A 172 0.72 1.39 -17.68
CA LYS A 172 1.05 -0.04 -17.59
C LYS A 172 2.31 -0.30 -16.77
N SER A 173 3.22 0.68 -16.68
CA SER A 173 4.47 0.55 -15.93
C SER A 173 4.23 0.33 -14.43
N LEU A 174 3.10 0.83 -13.90
CA LEU A 174 2.72 0.62 -12.51
C LEU A 174 2.47 -0.86 -12.20
N TYR A 175 1.77 -1.55 -13.11
CA TYR A 175 1.50 -2.99 -12.97
C TYR A 175 2.78 -3.82 -13.14
N ASP A 176 3.65 -3.44 -14.09
CA ASP A 176 4.94 -4.10 -14.29
C ASP A 176 5.88 -3.93 -13.09
N ASP A 177 5.90 -2.75 -12.47
CA ASP A 177 6.67 -2.49 -11.25
C ASP A 177 6.13 -3.29 -10.06
N PHE A 178 4.80 -3.41 -9.94
CA PHE A 178 4.15 -4.26 -8.94
C PHE A 178 4.53 -5.75 -9.14
N HIS A 179 4.54 -6.24 -10.38
CA HIS A 179 4.93 -7.62 -10.70
C HIS A 179 6.39 -7.94 -10.42
N GLN A 180 7.30 -7.02 -10.73
CA GLN A 180 8.71 -7.14 -10.36
C GLN A 180 8.87 -7.23 -8.84
N PHE A 181 8.11 -6.42 -8.10
CA PHE A 181 8.09 -6.46 -6.64
C PHE A 181 7.57 -7.79 -6.08
N LEU A 182 6.48 -8.34 -6.63
CA LEU A 182 5.99 -9.67 -6.26
C LEU A 182 7.04 -10.77 -6.54
N SER A 183 7.72 -10.67 -7.68
CA SER A 183 8.76 -11.63 -8.07
C SER A 183 9.95 -11.60 -7.11
N ALA A 184 10.36 -10.42 -6.66
CA ALA A 184 11.42 -10.26 -5.66
C ALA A 184 11.04 -10.80 -4.27
N LEU A 185 9.74 -10.90 -3.97
CA LEU A 185 9.20 -11.57 -2.78
C LEU A 185 9.04 -13.09 -2.98
N GLY A 186 9.44 -13.63 -4.12
CA GLY A 186 9.30 -15.06 -4.45
C GLY A 186 7.90 -15.48 -4.89
N ILE A 187 6.98 -14.54 -5.09
CA ILE A 187 5.65 -14.82 -5.63
C ILE A 187 5.74 -14.89 -7.14
N ARG A 188 5.14 -15.93 -7.75
CA ARG A 188 4.98 -16.00 -9.20
C ARG A 188 3.70 -15.26 -9.61
N PRO A 189 3.80 -14.10 -10.27
CA PRO A 189 2.61 -13.39 -10.67
C PRO A 189 1.80 -14.14 -11.72
N SER A 190 0.48 -14.16 -11.53
CA SER A 190 -0.47 -14.63 -12.55
C SER A 190 -0.79 -13.53 -13.56
N LYS A 191 -1.21 -13.93 -14.76
CA LYS A 191 -1.75 -13.00 -15.77
C LYS A 191 -3.09 -12.37 -15.35
N ASP A 192 -3.86 -13.07 -14.53
CA ASP A 192 -5.05 -12.52 -13.89
C ASP A 192 -4.61 -11.71 -12.66
N PRO A 193 -5.03 -10.45 -12.48
CA PRO A 193 -4.68 -9.64 -11.31
C PRO A 193 -5.45 -10.10 -10.06
N LEU A 194 -5.41 -11.39 -9.72
CA LEU A 194 -5.97 -11.89 -8.47
C LEU A 194 -5.11 -11.47 -7.28
N PRO A 195 -5.71 -11.23 -6.10
CA PRO A 195 -4.94 -11.11 -4.87
C PRO A 195 -4.06 -12.35 -4.68
N VAL A 196 -2.78 -12.12 -4.41
CA VAL A 196 -1.81 -13.17 -4.10
C VAL A 196 -1.31 -12.99 -2.68
N SER A 197 -0.95 -14.06 -1.97
CA SER A 197 -0.54 -13.94 -0.57
C SER A 197 0.85 -14.50 -0.27
N LEU A 198 1.46 -13.98 0.78
CA LEU A 198 2.73 -14.43 1.35
C LEU A 198 2.68 -14.40 2.88
N GLN A 199 3.42 -15.31 3.50
CA GLN A 199 3.68 -15.28 4.94
C GLN A 199 4.98 -14.50 5.20
N LEU A 200 4.89 -13.40 5.94
CA LEU A 200 6.00 -12.54 6.32
C LEU A 200 6.10 -12.46 7.84
N GLY A 201 7.03 -13.19 8.44
CA GLY A 201 7.23 -13.18 9.89
C GLY A 201 5.98 -13.55 10.69
N GLY A 202 5.24 -14.58 10.24
CA GLY A 202 3.99 -15.04 10.87
C GLY A 202 2.74 -14.21 10.53
N LYS A 203 2.89 -13.19 9.66
CA LYS A 203 1.79 -12.38 9.15
C LYS A 203 1.40 -12.83 7.76
N HIS A 204 0.11 -12.97 7.52
CA HIS A 204 -0.46 -13.28 6.22
C HIS A 204 -0.81 -11.98 5.49
N VAL A 205 -0.08 -11.69 4.42
CA VAL A 205 -0.25 -10.47 3.62
C VAL A 205 -0.77 -10.84 2.24
N TYR A 206 -1.89 -10.25 1.84
CA TYR A 206 -2.36 -10.27 0.46
C TYR A 206 -1.86 -9.03 -0.28
N PHE A 207 -1.32 -9.23 -1.48
CA PHE A 207 -0.90 -8.18 -2.38
C PHE A 207 -1.95 -8.05 -3.48
N VAL A 208 -2.43 -6.84 -3.67
CA VAL A 208 -3.53 -6.55 -4.59
C VAL A 208 -3.13 -5.39 -5.49
N PHE A 209 -3.36 -5.58 -6.77
CA PHE A 209 -3.36 -4.50 -7.74
C PHE A 209 -4.80 -4.29 -8.20
N TYR A 210 -5.29 -3.06 -8.09
CA TYR A 210 -6.63 -2.67 -8.54
C TYR A 210 -6.50 -1.47 -9.47
N ASP A 211 -7.11 -1.57 -10.64
CA ASP A 211 -7.16 -0.46 -11.59
C ASP A 211 -8.63 -0.01 -11.65
N SER A 212 -8.88 1.21 -11.20
CA SER A 212 -10.23 1.80 -11.06
C SER A 212 -10.70 2.46 -12.36
#